data_AF-A0A8C9FVK5-F1
#
_entry.id   AF-A0A8C9FVK5-F1
#
_cell.length_a   1.000
_cell.length_b   1.000
_cell.length_c   1.000
_cell.angle_alpha   90.00
_cell.angle_beta   90.00
_cell.angle_gamma   90.00
#
_symmetry.space_group_name_H-M   'P 1'
#
loop_
_entity.id
_entity.type
_entity.pdbx_description
1 polymer ?
#
loop_
_entity_poly.entity_id
_entity_poly.type
_entity_poly.pdbx_seq_one_letter_code
_entity_poly.pdbx_strand_id
1 'polypeptide(L)'
;MAEGDNNSVYQLAAETASLEEQLQGWGEVILMTDKVLRWERAWFPPALMISFLLLFPGLNQHGIITKYVGMAKREINKLLKHKEKKNE
;
A
#
# COMPACT_ATOMS: atom_id res chain seq x y z
N MET A 1 -32.96 14.40 28.81
CA MET A 1 -31.61 14.69 28.27
C MET A 1 -30.78 13.41 28.13
N ALA A 2 -31.41 12.26 27.78
CA ALA A 2 -30.76 10.93 27.71
C ALA A 2 -30.81 10.30 26.30
N GLU A 3 -31.57 10.87 25.35
CA GLU A 3 -31.68 10.33 23.98
C GLU A 3 -30.42 10.52 23.13
N GLY A 4 -29.63 11.57 23.38
CA GLY A 4 -28.39 11.84 22.64
C GLY A 4 -27.25 10.87 22.96
N ASP A 5 -27.22 10.34 24.18
CA ASP A 5 -26.21 9.37 24.64
C ASP A 5 -26.47 7.97 24.07
N ASN A 6 -27.74 7.60 23.93
CA ASN A 6 -28.12 6.30 23.37
C ASN A 6 -27.70 6.19 21.90
N ASN A 7 -27.91 7.24 21.10
CA ASN A 7 -27.59 7.23 19.67
C ASN A 7 -26.08 7.18 19.39
N SER A 8 -25.25 7.81 20.23
CA SER A 8 -23.79 7.69 20.15
C SER A 8 -23.30 6.32 20.55
N VAL A 9 -23.93 5.67 21.54
CA VAL A 9 -23.63 4.27 21.92
C VAL A 9 -23.98 3.30 20.79
N TYR A 10 -25.11 3.50 20.09
CA TYR A 10 -25.44 2.70 18.90
C TYR A 10 -24.46 2.95 17.73
N GLN A 11 -24.02 4.20 17.53
CA GLN A 11 -23.00 4.52 16.51
C GLN A 11 -21.64 3.90 16.84
N LEU A 12 -21.18 4.00 18.08
CA LEU A 12 -19.93 3.38 18.54
C LEU A 12 -19.98 1.86 18.42
N ALA A 13 -21.12 1.23 18.73
CA ALA A 13 -21.30 -0.20 18.55
C ALA A 13 -21.29 -0.59 17.06
N ALA A 14 -21.92 0.20 16.20
CA ALA A 14 -21.92 -0.01 14.76
C ALA A 14 -20.52 0.18 14.14
N GLU A 15 -19.77 1.19 14.60
CA GLU A 15 -18.38 1.42 14.18
C GLU A 15 -17.49 0.28 14.65
N THR A 16 -17.60 -0.15 15.91
CA THR A 16 -16.82 -1.26 16.47
C THR A 16 -17.06 -2.57 15.71
N ALA A 17 -18.33 -2.90 15.41
CA ALA A 17 -18.66 -4.08 14.62
C ALA A 17 -18.10 -4.00 13.19
N SER A 18 -18.11 -2.81 12.57
CA SER A 18 -17.56 -2.60 11.22
C SER A 18 -16.02 -2.73 11.18
N LEU A 19 -15.35 -2.37 12.26
CA LEU A 19 -13.90 -2.51 12.43
C LEU A 19 -13.50 -3.97 12.68
N GLU A 20 -14.27 -4.71 13.46
CA GLU A 20 -14.08 -6.15 13.64
C GLU A 20 -14.27 -6.91 12.32
N GLU A 21 -15.29 -6.58 11.53
CA GLU A 21 -15.49 -7.20 10.20
C GLU A 21 -14.30 -6.93 9.27
N GLN A 22 -13.78 -5.70 9.27
CA GLN A 22 -12.57 -5.36 8.53
C GLN A 22 -11.36 -6.15 9.05
N LEU A 23 -11.12 -6.17 10.36
CA LEU A 23 -10.01 -6.91 10.98
C LEU A 23 -10.11 -8.41 10.71
N GLN A 24 -11.32 -8.97 10.66
CA GLN A 24 -11.56 -10.36 10.34
C GLN A 24 -11.20 -10.66 8.87
N GLY A 25 -11.56 -9.75 7.95
CA GLY A 25 -11.10 -9.81 6.56
C GLY A 25 -9.57 -9.71 6.44
N TRP A 26 -8.93 -8.82 7.21
CA TRP A 26 -7.48 -8.71 7.27
C TRP A 26 -6.81 -9.95 7.87
N GLY A 27 -7.44 -10.62 8.84
CA GLY A 27 -6.97 -11.87 9.42
C GLY A 27 -6.90 -13.00 8.40
N GLU A 28 -7.90 -13.11 7.52
CA GLU A 28 -7.88 -14.07 6.41
C GLU A 28 -6.76 -13.77 5.41
N VAL A 29 -6.56 -12.49 5.06
CA VAL A 29 -5.46 -12.06 4.18
C VAL A 29 -4.10 -12.36 4.80
N ILE A 30 -3.92 -12.12 6.10
CA ILE A 30 -2.67 -12.43 6.82
C ILE A 30 -2.42 -13.93 6.87
N LEU A 31 -3.46 -14.76 7.08
CA LEU A 31 -3.32 -16.21 7.08
C LEU A 31 -3.04 -16.78 5.68
N MET A 32 -3.67 -16.23 4.65
CA MET A 32 -3.36 -16.58 3.25
C MET A 32 -1.94 -16.14 2.87
N THR A 33 -1.53 -14.96 3.32
CA THR A 33 -0.16 -14.45 3.15
C THR A 33 0.84 -15.30 3.90
N ASP A 34 0.55 -15.71 5.14
CA ASP A 34 1.39 -16.59 5.94
C ASP A 34 1.60 -17.92 5.22
N LYS A 35 0.57 -18.57 4.68
CA LYS A 35 0.72 -19.83 3.92
C LYS A 35 1.63 -19.70 2.69
N VAL A 36 1.52 -18.58 1.97
CA VAL A 36 2.41 -18.27 0.83
C VAL A 36 3.85 -18.05 1.33
N LEU A 37 4.02 -17.33 2.45
CA LEU A 37 5.31 -17.02 3.05
C LEU A 37 5.99 -18.23 3.70
N ARG A 38 5.19 -19.16 4.24
CA ARG A 38 5.60 -20.43 4.85
C ARG A 38 6.01 -21.46 3.82
N TRP A 39 5.96 -21.10 2.54
CA TRP A 39 6.30 -21.97 1.41
C TRP A 39 5.50 -23.27 1.42
N GLU A 40 4.21 -23.22 1.75
CA GLU A 40 3.34 -24.42 1.89
C GLU A 40 3.34 -25.29 0.62
N ARG A 41 3.68 -24.70 -0.53
CA ARG A 41 3.87 -25.41 -1.79
C ARG A 41 5.18 -25.09 -2.47
N ALA A 42 5.84 -26.16 -2.94
CA ALA A 42 7.16 -26.11 -3.56
C ALA A 42 7.24 -25.25 -4.84
N TRP A 43 6.10 -24.89 -5.44
CA TRP A 43 6.05 -24.01 -6.61
C TRP A 43 5.87 -22.52 -6.26
N PHE A 44 5.56 -22.14 -5.01
CA PHE A 44 5.52 -20.73 -4.60
C PHE A 44 6.86 -20.00 -4.76
N PRO A 45 8.03 -20.55 -4.35
CA PRO A 45 9.33 -19.90 -4.58
C PRO A 45 9.66 -19.63 -6.04
N PRO A 46 9.62 -20.61 -6.94
CA PRO A 46 9.91 -20.35 -8.33
C PRO A 46 8.83 -19.44 -8.96
N ALA A 47 7.55 -19.56 -8.60
CA ALA A 47 6.50 -18.68 -9.13
C ALA A 47 6.71 -17.22 -8.71
N LEU A 48 6.99 -16.95 -7.43
CA LEU A 48 7.31 -15.59 -6.95
C LEU A 48 8.57 -15.06 -7.62
N MET A 49 9.64 -15.85 -7.69
CA MET A 49 10.88 -15.45 -8.36
C MET A 49 10.64 -15.13 -9.83
N ILE A 50 9.86 -15.93 -10.56
CA ILE A 50 9.47 -15.67 -11.95
C ILE A 50 8.60 -14.41 -12.04
N SER A 51 7.63 -14.22 -11.14
CA SER A 51 6.83 -13.00 -11.09
C SER A 51 7.70 -11.76 -10.87
N PHE A 52 8.63 -11.78 -9.93
CA PHE A 52 9.59 -10.68 -9.72
C PHE A 52 10.52 -10.51 -10.93
N LEU A 53 11.05 -11.61 -11.48
CA LEU A 53 11.92 -11.60 -12.66
C LEU A 53 11.20 -11.25 -13.96
N LEU A 54 9.88 -11.31 -14.03
CA LEU A 54 9.09 -10.90 -15.19
C LEU A 54 8.57 -9.47 -15.01
N LEU A 55 8.16 -9.13 -13.79
CA LEU A 55 7.70 -7.79 -13.41
C LEU A 55 8.86 -6.80 -13.45
N PHE A 56 10.05 -7.18 -12.97
CA PHE A 56 11.23 -6.32 -12.96
C PHE A 56 11.66 -5.89 -14.38
N PRO A 57 11.86 -6.80 -15.37
CA PRO A 57 12.04 -6.41 -16.75
C PRO A 57 10.76 -5.86 -17.38
N GLY A 58 9.54 -6.27 -17.00
CA GLY A 58 8.30 -5.64 -17.49
C GLY A 58 8.21 -4.15 -17.17
N LEU A 59 8.68 -3.74 -15.99
CA LEU A 59 8.84 -2.34 -15.58
C LEU A 59 10.11 -1.68 -16.15
N ASN A 60 11.20 -2.44 -16.30
CA ASN A 60 12.48 -1.92 -16.77
C ASN A 60 12.55 -1.76 -18.31
N GLN A 61 11.90 -2.64 -19.07
CA GLN A 61 11.81 -2.64 -20.54
C GLN A 61 11.05 -1.42 -21.05
N HIS A 62 10.11 -0.91 -20.27
CA HIS A 62 9.25 0.18 -20.73
C HIS A 62 9.90 1.58 -20.60
N GLY A 63 11.18 1.67 -20.18
CA GLY A 63 11.86 2.95 -19.97
C GLY A 63 11.15 3.85 -18.93
N ILE A 64 10.20 3.28 -18.18
CA ILE A 64 9.38 3.95 -17.17
C ILE A 64 10.30 4.40 -16.05
N ILE A 65 11.20 3.55 -15.56
CA ILE A 65 12.16 3.94 -14.51
C ILE A 65 13.01 5.13 -14.97
N THR A 66 13.51 5.13 -16.20
CA THR A 66 14.27 6.27 -16.76
C THR A 66 13.42 7.52 -16.93
N LYS A 67 12.15 7.39 -17.35
CA LYS A 67 11.19 8.50 -17.44
C LYS A 67 10.86 9.09 -16.07
N TYR A 68 10.60 8.25 -15.07
CA TYR A 68 10.31 8.67 -13.70
C TYR A 68 11.53 9.29 -13.04
N VAL A 69 12.72 8.72 -13.20
CA VAL A 69 13.99 9.31 -12.72
C VAL A 69 14.23 10.67 -13.39
N GLY A 70 14.00 10.78 -14.71
CA GLY A 70 14.12 12.05 -15.44
C GLY A 70 13.09 13.10 -15.02
N MET A 71 11.85 12.68 -14.75
CA MET A 71 10.76 13.56 -14.30
C MET A 71 11.00 14.01 -12.85
N ALA A 72 11.37 13.09 -11.96
CA ALA A 72 11.71 13.38 -10.57
C ALA A 72 12.90 14.36 -10.48
N LYS A 73 13.95 14.18 -11.29
CA LYS A 73 15.09 15.12 -11.32
C LYS A 73 14.67 16.53 -11.71
N ARG A 74 13.73 16.68 -12.66
CA ARG A 74 13.20 17.98 -13.08
C ARG A 74 12.37 18.62 -11.98
N GLU A 75 11.51 17.85 -11.32
CA GLU A 75 10.65 18.35 -10.25
C GLU A 75 11.44 18.74 -9.00
N ILE A 76 12.44 17.95 -8.60
CA ILE A 76 13.37 18.31 -7.52
C ILE A 76 14.10 19.61 -7.86
N ASN A 77 14.58 19.78 -9.10
CA ASN A 77 15.26 20.99 -9.52
C ASN A 77 14.35 22.24 -9.52
N LYS A 78 13.06 22.09 -9.85
CA LYS A 78 12.08 23.19 -9.74
C LYS A 78 11.83 23.55 -8.28
N LEU A 79 11.64 22.56 -7.40
CA LEU A 79 11.42 22.78 -5.98
C LEU A 79 12.63 23.44 -5.31
N LEU A 80 13.84 23.05 -5.70
CA LEU A 80 15.09 23.60 -5.17
C LEU A 80 15.27 25.07 -5.57
N LYS A 81 15.04 25.40 -6.85
CA LYS A 81 15.05 26.80 -7.33
C LYS A 81 13.95 27.66 -6.71
N HIS A 82 12.78 27.09 -6.45
CA HIS A 82 11.71 27.82 -5.77
C HIS A 82 12.05 28.10 -4.30
N LYS A 83 12.74 27.19 -3.61
CA LYS A 83 13.23 27.44 -2.25
C LYS A 83 14.37 28.47 -2.20
N GLU A 84 15.30 28.43 -3.15
CA GLU A 84 16.40 29.41 -3.25
C GLU A 84 15.86 30.84 -3.38
N LYS A 85 14.96 31.08 -4.34
CA LYS A 85 14.33 32.40 -4.57
C LYS A 85 13.42 32.90 -3.44
N LYS A 86 13.04 32.05 -2.50
CA LYS A 86 12.17 32.41 -1.37
C LYS A 86 12.99 32.72 -0.11
N ASN A 87 14.29 32.41 -0.13
CA ASN A 87 15.23 32.65 0.97
C ASN A 87 16.12 33.88 0.72
N GLU A 88 16.13 34.44 -0.49
CA GLU A 88 16.60 35.81 -0.79
C GLU A 88 15.46 36.81 -0.67
#